data_AF-A0A4S3MLX2-F1
#
_entry.id   AF-A0A4S3MLX2-F1
#
_cell.length_a   1.000
_cell.length_b   1.000
_cell.length_c   1.000
_cell.angle_alpha   90.00
_cell.angle_beta   90.00
_cell.angle_gamma   90.00
#
_symmetry.space_group_name_H-M   'P 1'
#
loop_
_entity.id
_entity.type
_entity.pdbx_description
1 polymer ?
#
loop_
_entity_poly.entity_id
_entity_poly.type
_entity_poly.pdbx_seq_one_letter_code
_entity_poly.pdbx_strand_id
1 'polypeptide(L)' 'FHMDQTRVMEGTMCRILAWYDNEWGFSNRMADTAVAMGRLI' A
#
# COMPACT_ATOMS: atom_id res chain seq x y z
N PHE A 1 9.58 -3.06 -4.11
CA PHE A 1 9.75 -1.60 -4.02
C PHE A 1 10.65 -1.15 -5.14
N HIS A 2 10.23 -0.17 -5.95
CA HIS A 2 11.01 0.36 -7.07
C HIS A 2 11.86 1.52 -6.53
N MET A 3 13.10 1.21 -6.15
CA MET A 3 13.96 2.09 -5.36
C MET A 3 14.60 3.22 -6.17
N ASP A 4 14.63 3.09 -7.49
CA ASP A 4 15.10 4.08 -8.45
C ASP A 4 14.22 5.34 -8.51
N GLN A 5 12.93 5.21 -8.19
CA GLN A 5 11.95 6.31 -8.19
C GLN A 5 11.80 7.00 -6.83
N THR A 6 12.29 6.36 -5.77
CA THR A 6 12.29 6.91 -4.41
C THR A 6 13.58 7.69 -4.18
N ARG A 7 13.50 9.02 -4.08
CA ARG A 7 14.70 9.89 -4.02
C ARG A 7 14.51 11.04 -3.04
N VAL A 8 15.62 11.42 -2.39
CA VAL A 8 15.72 12.66 -1.61
C VAL A 8 16.05 13.81 -2.55
N MET A 9 15.29 14.89 -2.46
CA MET A 9 15.39 16.12 -3.22
C MET A 9 15.79 17.25 -2.25
N GLU A 10 16.68 18.15 -2.69
CA GLU A 10 17.06 19.38 -1.97
C GLU A 10 17.44 19.17 -0.50
N GLY A 11 18.08 18.03 -0.19
CA GLY A 11 18.64 17.70 1.11
C GLY A 11 17.68 17.03 2.09
N THR A 12 16.42 17.49 2.18
CA THR A 12 15.48 17.00 3.22
C THR A 12 14.14 16.49 2.70
N MET A 13 13.80 16.66 1.42
CA MET A 13 12.49 16.25 0.90
C MET A 13 12.57 14.87 0.24
N CYS A 14 11.93 13.85 0.82
CA CYS A 14 11.89 12.51 0.21
C CYS A 14 10.62 12.30 -0.61
N ARG A 15 10.77 11.99 -1.91
CA ARG A 15 9.68 11.51 -2.77
C ARG A 15 9.72 9.99 -2.80
N ILE A 16 8.64 9.34 -2.36
CA ILE A 16 8.51 7.88 -2.34
C ILE A 16 7.51 7.47 -3.41
N LEU A 17 7.85 6.47 -4.21
CA LEU A 17 6.94 5.87 -5.18
C LEU A 17 6.77 4.38 -4.86
N ALA A 18 5.53 3.96 -4.69
CA ALA A 18 5.16 2.58 -4.48
C ALA A 18 4.04 2.19 -5.44
N TRP A 19 4.27 1.13 -6.21
CA TRP A 19 3.22 0.48 -6.98
C TRP A 19 2.56 -0.60 -6.12
N TYR A 20 1.26 -0.73 -6.26
CA TYR A 20 0.51 -1.87 -5.77
C TYR A 20 -0.41 -2.39 -6.87
N ASP A 21 -0.68 -3.68 -6.83
CA ASP A 21 -1.67 -4.29 -7.71
C ASP A 21 -3.07 -3.87 -7.26
N ASN A 22 -3.79 -3.14 -8.13
CA ASN A 22 -5.05 -2.51 -7.78
C ASN A 22 -6.19 -3.53 -7.58
N GLU A 23 -6.21 -4.60 -8.38
CA GLU A 23 -7.28 -5.61 -8.32
C GLU A 23 -6.99 -6.63 -7.24
N TRP A 24 -5.77 -7.16 -7.24
CA TRP A 24 -5.37 -8.21 -6.30
C TRP A 24 -5.20 -7.65 -4.89
N GLY A 25 -4.54 -6.50 -4.76
CA GLY A 25 -4.33 -5.86 -3.46
C GLY A 25 -5.66 -5.47 -2.80
N PHE A 26 -6.59 -4.91 -3.56
CA PHE A 26 -7.91 -4.54 -3.06
C PHE A 26 -8.72 -5.77 -2.64
N SER A 27 -8.77 -6.79 -3.49
CA SER A 27 -9.55 -8.02 -3.21
C SER A 27 -9.10 -8.72 -1.93
N ASN A 28 -7.78 -8.83 -1.70
CA ASN A 28 -7.25 -9.42 -0.48
C ASN A 28 -7.56 -8.58 0.76
N ARG A 29 -7.45 -7.25 0.69
CA ARG A 29 -7.76 -6.37 1.85
C ARG A 29 -9.25 -6.33 2.16
N MET A 30 -10.11 -6.47 1.17
CA MET A 30 -11.55 -6.62 1.37
C MET A 30 -11.90 -7.92 2.11
N ALA A 31 -11.26 -9.03 1.77
CA ALA A 31 -11.44 -10.30 2.48
C ALA A 31 -11.02 -10.18 3.95
N ASP A 32 -9.87 -9.57 4.23
CA ASP A 32 -9.41 -9.33 5.61
C ASP A 32 -10.40 -8.47 6.40
N THR A 33 -10.94 -7.43 5.75
CA THR A 33 -11.95 -6.54 6.34
C THR A 33 -13.22 -7.32 6.69
N ALA A 34 -13.70 -8.18 5.78
CA ALA A 34 -14.87 -9.02 6.02
C ALA A 34 -14.66 -9.99 7.20
N VAL A 35 -13.48 -10.61 7.32
CA VAL A 35 -13.12 -11.46 8.46
C VAL A 35 -13.10 -10.66 9.76
N ALA A 36 -12.54 -9.45 9.75
CA ALA A 36 -12.52 -8.59 10.92
C ALA A 36 -13.93 -8.18 11.37
N MET A 37 -14.80 -7.84 10.42
CA MET A 37 -16.21 -7.52 10.68
C MET A 37 -16.98 -8.74 11.23
N GLY A 38 -16.75 -9.93 10.67
CA GLY A 38 -17.40 -11.17 11.11
C GLY A 38 -17.06 -11.58 12.54
N ARG A 39 -15.95 -11.09 13.13
CA ARG A 39 -15.61 -11.34 14.54
C ARG A 39 -16.43 -10.49 15.53
N LEU A 40 -17.21 -9.53 15.05
CA LEU A 40 -18.00 -8.61 15.88
C LEU A 40 -19.47 -9.04 16.04
N ILE A 41 -19.85 -10.17 15.42
CA ILE A 41 -21.19 -10.78 15.46
C ILE A 41 -21.04 -12.16 16.11
#